data_AF-A0A382TNS0-F1
#
_entry.id   AF-A0A382TNS0-F1
#
_cell.length_a   1.000
_cell.length_b   1.000
_cell.length_c   1.000
_cell.angle_alpha   90.00
_cell.angle_beta   90.00
_cell.angle_gamma   90.00
#
_symmetry.space_group_name_H-M   'P 1'
#
loop_
_entity.id
_entity.type
_entity.pdbx_description
1 polymer ?
#
loop_
_entity_poly.entity_id
_entity_poly.type
_entity_poly.pdbx_seq_one_letter_code
_entity_poly.pdbx_strand_id
1 'polypeptide(L)'
;MNKREQQRKIKGQKQRAAKQRVQTRQLMMKIALFGVAPILLFLVGYTLYNQGPTYSPVEIVENDHIRGQINNPVSIVVYADFQCPACATEHQTMTRLWPSISDKARLIFRHFPITVSHQHSWTAALYAEAAARQGQFWEMHDYLFATQTIWARLPTVEDEFESYALELNLDV
;
A
#
# COMPACT_ATOMS: atom_id res chain seq x y z
N MET A 1 -58.48 -40.23 27.05
CA MET A 1 -58.18 -39.50 25.79
C MET A 1 -58.23 -40.50 24.63
N ASN A 2 -58.98 -40.21 23.56
CA ASN A 2 -59.29 -41.21 22.52
C ASN A 2 -58.16 -41.28 21.46
N LYS A 3 -57.79 -42.47 20.96
CA LYS A 3 -56.69 -42.67 19.99
C LYS A 3 -56.82 -41.78 18.74
N ARG A 4 -58.06 -41.51 18.31
CA ARG A 4 -58.38 -40.63 17.17
C ARG A 4 -58.01 -39.16 17.43
N GLU A 5 -58.15 -38.68 18.67
CA GLU A 5 -57.79 -37.30 19.04
C GLU A 5 -56.27 -37.13 19.05
N GLN A 6 -55.54 -38.13 19.54
CA GLN A 6 -54.08 -38.13 19.55
C GLN A 6 -53.50 -38.10 18.13
N GLN A 7 -54.05 -38.88 17.21
CA GLN A 7 -53.66 -38.86 15.79
C GLN A 7 -53.96 -37.53 15.10
N ARG A 8 -55.11 -36.89 15.40
CA ARG A 8 -55.43 -35.54 14.89
C ARG A 8 -54.45 -34.49 15.38
N LYS A 9 -54.07 -34.53 16.67
CA LYS A 9 -53.04 -33.65 17.25
C LYS A 9 -51.68 -33.84 16.57
N ILE A 10 -51.23 -35.08 16.39
CA ILE A 10 -49.95 -35.39 15.72
C ILE A 10 -49.95 -34.91 14.27
N LYS A 11 -51.03 -35.14 13.51
CA LYS A 11 -51.14 -34.67 12.12
C LYS A 11 -51.12 -33.13 12.04
N GLY A 12 -51.82 -32.46 12.97
CA GLY A 12 -51.80 -31.00 13.08
C GLY A 12 -50.41 -30.45 13.42
N GLN A 13 -49.69 -31.08 14.35
CA GLN A 13 -48.31 -30.72 14.69
C GLN A 13 -47.35 -30.92 13.50
N LYS A 14 -47.43 -32.07 12.81
CA LYS A 14 -46.62 -32.34 11.61
C LYS A 14 -46.91 -31.34 10.49
N GLN A 15 -48.17 -30.96 10.27
CA GLN A 15 -48.54 -29.94 9.29
C GLN A 15 -48.04 -28.54 9.67
N ARG A 16 -48.09 -28.15 10.95
CA ARG A 16 -47.53 -26.88 11.44
C ARG A 16 -46.00 -26.84 11.29
N ALA A 17 -45.31 -27.93 11.65
CA ALA A 17 -43.87 -28.05 11.50
C ALA A 17 -43.44 -28.02 10.02
N ALA A 18 -44.19 -28.65 9.11
CA ALA A 18 -43.92 -28.59 7.68
C ALA A 18 -44.11 -27.18 7.11
N LYS A 19 -45.19 -26.47 7.51
CA LYS A 19 -45.42 -25.07 7.13
C LYS A 19 -44.32 -24.15 7.67
N GLN A 20 -43.90 -24.35 8.93
CA GLN A 20 -42.78 -23.63 9.53
C GLN A 20 -41.51 -23.86 8.72
N ARG A 21 -41.11 -25.11 8.43
CA ARG A 21 -39.90 -25.40 7.62
C ARG A 21 -39.91 -24.69 6.27
N VAL A 22 -41.06 -24.67 5.57
CA VAL A 22 -41.18 -23.96 4.28
C VAL A 22 -41.05 -22.45 4.47
N GLN A 23 -41.72 -21.87 5.47
CA GLN A 23 -41.60 -20.44 5.79
C GLN A 23 -40.17 -20.05 6.19
N THR A 24 -39.50 -20.84 7.03
CA THR A 24 -38.11 -20.59 7.43
C THR A 24 -37.18 -20.68 6.23
N ARG A 25 -37.36 -21.67 5.34
CA ARG A 25 -36.57 -21.77 4.10
C ARG A 25 -36.80 -20.58 3.17
N GLN A 26 -38.04 -20.12 3.01
CA GLN A 26 -38.37 -18.95 2.21
C GLN A 26 -37.80 -17.66 2.81
N LEU A 27 -37.86 -17.50 4.13
CA LEU A 27 -37.27 -16.36 4.84
C LEU A 27 -35.75 -16.35 4.68
N MET A 28 -35.08 -17.49 4.88
CA MET A 28 -33.63 -17.61 4.68
C MET A 28 -33.22 -17.33 3.23
N MET A 29 -33.99 -17.81 2.25
CA MET A 29 -33.75 -17.49 0.84
C MET A 29 -33.88 -15.98 0.57
N LYS A 30 -34.88 -15.30 1.16
CA LYS A 30 -35.02 -13.85 1.03
C LYS A 30 -33.86 -13.08 1.68
N ILE A 31 -33.44 -13.50 2.87
CA ILE A 31 -32.28 -12.89 3.56
C ILE A 31 -30.99 -13.09 2.72
N ALA A 32 -30.81 -14.28 2.15
CA ALA A 32 -29.68 -14.55 1.27
C ALA A 32 -29.71 -13.66 0.01
N LEU A 33 -30.86 -13.56 -0.67
CA LEU A 33 -30.98 -12.82 -1.94
C LEU A 33 -30.98 -11.30 -1.77
N PHE A 34 -31.63 -10.78 -0.73
CA PHE A 34 -31.86 -9.33 -0.55
C PHE A 34 -31.04 -8.72 0.58
N GLY A 35 -30.35 -9.53 1.40
CA GLY A 35 -29.43 -9.06 2.42
C GLY A 35 -27.99 -9.40 2.07
N VAL A 36 -27.65 -10.69 2.08
CA VAL A 36 -26.24 -11.13 1.97
C VAL A 36 -25.68 -10.90 0.57
N ALA A 37 -26.39 -11.31 -0.48
CA ALA A 37 -25.92 -11.19 -1.86
C ALA A 37 -25.61 -9.73 -2.29
N PRO A 38 -26.48 -8.72 -2.04
CA PRO A 38 -26.15 -7.34 -2.37
C PRO A 38 -25.00 -6.77 -1.55
N ILE A 39 -24.86 -7.16 -0.27
CA ILE A 39 -23.70 -6.77 0.55
C ILE A 39 -22.40 -7.34 -0.03
N LEU A 40 -22.40 -8.62 -0.43
CA LEU A 40 -21.24 -9.25 -1.07
C LEU A 40 -20.93 -8.61 -2.42
N LEU A 41 -21.95 -8.34 -3.25
CA LEU A 41 -21.78 -7.66 -4.53
C LEU A 41 -21.23 -6.24 -4.35
N PHE A 42 -21.72 -5.50 -3.35
CA PHE A 42 -21.20 -4.19 -3.01
C PHE A 42 -19.75 -4.27 -2.55
N LEU A 43 -19.40 -5.21 -1.66
CA LEU A 43 -18.02 -5.41 -1.21
C LEU A 43 -17.09 -5.76 -2.37
N VAL A 44 -17.49 -6.70 -3.25
CA VAL A 44 -16.69 -7.09 -4.42
C VAL A 44 -16.59 -5.93 -5.42
N GLY A 45 -17.69 -5.22 -5.68
CA GLY A 45 -17.66 -4.04 -6.55
C GLY A 45 -16.77 -2.94 -5.99
N TYR A 46 -16.83 -2.70 -4.67
CA TYR A 46 -16.00 -1.73 -3.98
C TYR A 46 -14.51 -2.12 -4.00
N THR A 47 -14.17 -3.39 -3.82
CA THR A 47 -12.78 -3.83 -3.90
C THR A 47 -12.25 -3.74 -5.33
N LEU A 48 -13.03 -4.15 -6.34
CA LEU A 48 -12.64 -4.03 -7.75
C LEU A 48 -12.51 -2.56 -8.19
N TYR A 49 -13.40 -1.68 -7.71
CA TYR A 49 -13.34 -0.24 -8.01
C TYR A 49 -12.10 0.43 -7.41
N ASN A 50 -11.65 -0.02 -6.23
CA ASN A 50 -10.48 0.53 -5.56
C ASN A 50 -9.16 -0.17 -5.92
N GLN A 51 -9.17 -1.16 -6.81
CA GLN A 51 -7.93 -1.73 -7.34
C GLN A 51 -7.30 -0.72 -8.31
N GLY A 52 -6.29 0.00 -7.83
CA GLY A 52 -5.42 0.81 -8.67
C GLY A 52 -4.67 -0.05 -9.70
N PRO A 53 -4.07 0.57 -10.73
CA PRO A 53 -3.27 -0.14 -11.72
C PRO A 53 -2.15 -0.94 -11.04
N THR A 54 -2.00 -2.22 -11.41
CA THR A 54 -0.87 -3.04 -10.96
C THR A 54 0.30 -2.86 -11.92
N TYR A 55 1.35 -2.18 -11.47
CA TYR A 55 2.57 -2.00 -12.24
C TYR A 55 3.47 -3.22 -12.12
N SER A 56 4.15 -3.58 -13.20
CA SER A 56 5.19 -4.60 -13.17
C SER A 56 6.34 -4.12 -12.27
N PRO A 57 6.80 -4.93 -11.29
CA PRO A 57 7.94 -4.54 -10.46
C PRO A 57 9.26 -4.50 -11.23
N VAL A 58 9.29 -5.05 -12.46
CA VAL A 58 10.50 -5.16 -13.30
C VAL A 58 10.53 -4.11 -14.40
N GLU A 59 9.37 -3.63 -14.84
CA GLU A 59 9.27 -2.63 -15.91
C GLU A 59 9.72 -1.27 -15.38
N ILE A 60 10.60 -0.59 -16.11
CA ILE A 60 11.02 0.78 -15.81
C ILE A 60 10.12 1.73 -16.58
N VAL A 61 9.54 2.68 -15.88
CA VAL A 61 8.54 3.63 -16.41
C VAL A 61 9.11 5.04 -16.41
N GLU A 62 8.46 5.95 -17.14
CA GLU A 62 8.92 7.34 -17.33
C GLU A 62 9.10 8.12 -16.01
N ASN A 63 8.29 7.81 -14.99
CA ASN A 63 8.34 8.49 -13.69
C ASN A 63 9.37 7.89 -12.72
N ASP A 64 10.17 6.90 -13.14
CA ASP A 64 11.23 6.36 -12.29
C ASP A 64 12.40 7.33 -12.18
N HIS A 65 12.91 7.51 -10.96
CA HIS A 65 14.15 8.25 -10.74
C HIS A 65 15.35 7.36 -11.04
N ILE A 66 16.13 7.72 -12.06
CA ILE A 66 17.27 6.93 -12.55
C ILE A 66 18.58 7.66 -12.24
N ARG A 67 19.54 6.97 -11.60
CA ARG A 67 20.94 7.39 -11.42
C ARG A 67 21.83 6.56 -12.34
N GLY A 68 22.74 7.23 -13.04
CA GLY A 68 23.63 6.60 -14.03
C GLY A 68 23.06 6.64 -15.45
N GLN A 69 23.69 5.90 -16.37
CA GLN A 69 23.31 5.94 -17.79
C GLN A 69 22.06 5.09 -18.04
N ILE A 70 21.05 5.65 -18.71
CA ILE A 70 19.78 4.96 -18.99
C ILE A 70 19.96 3.69 -19.81
N ASN A 71 21.02 3.58 -20.61
CA ASN A 71 21.28 2.43 -21.48
C ASN A 71 22.15 1.34 -20.83
N ASN A 72 22.48 1.47 -19.55
CA ASN A 72 23.26 0.44 -18.85
C ASN A 72 22.49 -0.90 -18.80
N PRO A 73 23.18 -2.04 -19.06
CA PRO A 73 22.52 -3.33 -19.23
C PRO A 73 21.93 -3.90 -17.93
N VAL A 74 22.44 -3.48 -16.77
CA VAL A 74 21.96 -3.93 -15.46
C VAL A 74 21.10 -2.85 -14.83
N SER A 75 19.90 -3.23 -14.38
CA SER A 75 18.99 -2.35 -13.65
C SER A 75 18.87 -2.81 -12.21
N ILE A 76 19.17 -1.91 -11.26
CA ILE A 76 19.01 -2.15 -9.84
C ILE A 76 17.82 -1.31 -9.38
N VAL A 77 16.70 -1.95 -9.08
CA VAL A 77 15.49 -1.26 -8.59
C VAL A 77 15.42 -1.40 -7.08
N VAL A 78 15.49 -0.27 -6.38
CA VAL A 78 15.42 -0.19 -4.92
C VAL A 78 14.06 0.37 -4.53
N TYR A 79 13.29 -0.45 -3.81
CA TYR A 79 12.09 -0.02 -3.10
C TYR A 79 12.47 0.30 -1.66
N ALA A 80 12.36 1.55 -1.26
CA ALA A 80 12.85 1.97 0.04
C ALA A 80 12.01 3.06 0.70
N ASP A 81 12.15 3.10 2.02
CA ASP A 81 11.57 4.05 2.92
C ASP A 81 12.69 4.88 3.56
N PHE A 82 12.63 6.21 3.40
CA PHE A 82 13.64 7.10 3.94
C PHE A 82 13.79 7.04 5.46
N GLN A 83 12.77 6.63 6.23
CA GLN A 83 12.85 6.56 7.69
C GLN A 83 13.25 5.16 8.18
N CYS A 84 13.29 4.15 7.30
CA CYS A 84 13.64 2.79 7.69
C CYS A 84 15.15 2.64 7.93
N PRO A 85 15.60 2.14 9.10
CA PRO A 85 17.02 1.93 9.38
C PRO A 85 17.69 0.89 8.47
N ALA A 86 16.95 -0.14 8.05
CA ALA A 86 17.45 -1.15 7.11
C ALA A 86 17.66 -0.55 5.72
N CYS A 87 16.75 0.30 5.25
CA CYS A 87 16.91 1.06 4.00
C CYS A 87 18.13 2.00 4.06
N ALA A 88 18.38 2.69 5.19
CA ALA A 88 19.60 3.48 5.33
C ALA A 88 20.88 2.64 5.28
N THR A 89 20.86 1.43 5.83
CA THR A 89 22.00 0.49 5.78
C THR A 89 22.25 0.00 4.34
N GLU A 90 21.18 -0.29 3.60
CA GLU A 90 21.24 -0.60 2.18
C GLU A 90 21.80 0.58 1.39
N HIS A 91 21.27 1.79 1.58
CA HIS A 91 21.74 3.01 0.93
C HIS A 91 23.23 3.24 1.17
N GLN A 92 23.69 3.12 2.41
CA GLN A 92 25.12 3.24 2.74
C GLN A 92 25.98 2.22 1.99
N THR A 93 25.46 0.99 1.80
CA THR A 93 26.15 -0.06 1.04
C THR A 93 26.16 0.27 -0.45
N MET A 94 25.03 0.72 -1.00
CA MET A 94 24.93 1.16 -2.39
C MET A 94 25.87 2.32 -2.67
N THR A 95 25.94 3.34 -1.81
CA THR A 95 26.84 4.49 -1.94
C THR A 95 28.31 4.09 -1.99
N ARG A 96 28.73 3.07 -1.22
CA ARG A 96 30.11 2.53 -1.29
C ARG A 96 30.36 1.75 -2.58
N LEU A 97 29.37 1.01 -3.07
CA LEU A 97 29.51 0.15 -4.24
C LEU A 97 29.40 0.93 -5.55
N TRP A 98 28.55 1.98 -5.58
CA TRP A 98 28.13 2.69 -6.78
C TRP A 98 29.29 3.17 -7.67
N PRO A 99 30.38 3.76 -7.13
CA PRO A 99 31.52 4.18 -7.96
C PRO A 99 32.15 3.05 -8.78
N SER A 100 32.04 1.79 -8.33
CA SER A 100 32.63 0.63 -9.00
C SER A 100 31.73 -0.06 -10.03
N ILE A 101 30.43 0.28 -10.05
CA ILE A 101 29.43 -0.39 -10.90
C ILE A 101 28.61 0.57 -11.78
N SER A 102 28.72 1.88 -11.57
CA SER A 102 27.90 2.90 -12.24
C SER A 102 28.12 2.99 -13.76
N ASP A 103 29.21 2.42 -14.27
CA ASP A 103 29.50 2.27 -15.70
C ASP A 103 28.71 1.13 -16.37
N LYS A 104 28.16 0.20 -15.57
CA LYS A 104 27.46 -1.02 -16.05
C LYS A 104 26.04 -1.15 -15.51
N ALA A 105 25.69 -0.38 -14.50
CA ALA A 105 24.39 -0.43 -13.84
C ALA A 105 23.72 0.94 -13.85
N ARG A 106 22.39 0.93 -13.93
CA ARG A 106 21.52 2.06 -13.58
C ARG A 106 20.80 1.73 -12.28
N LEU A 107 20.74 2.71 -11.38
CA LEU A 107 20.03 2.60 -10.12
C LEU A 107 18.70 3.32 -10.24
N ILE A 108 17.62 2.63 -9.88
CA ILE A 108 16.26 3.14 -9.91
C ILE A 108 15.76 3.16 -8.47
N PHE A 109 15.21 4.28 -8.03
CA PHE A 109 14.60 4.38 -6.71
C PHE A 109 13.07 4.48 -6.82
N ARG A 110 12.38 3.71 -5.97
CA ARG A 110 10.92 3.73 -5.83
C ARG A 110 10.55 3.87 -4.36
N HIS A 111 9.70 4.84 -4.05
CA HIS A 111 9.19 5.02 -2.70
C HIS A 111 8.38 3.80 -2.25
N PHE A 112 8.71 3.30 -1.06
CA PHE A 112 7.92 2.29 -0.36
C PHE A 112 7.66 2.72 1.10
N PRO A 113 6.88 3.79 1.30
CA PRO A 113 6.74 4.40 2.61
C PRO A 113 5.94 3.51 3.58
N ILE A 114 6.54 3.12 4.70
CA ILE A 114 5.94 2.24 5.71
C ILE A 114 5.23 3.11 6.76
N THR A 115 4.14 3.76 6.33
CA THR A 115 3.42 4.80 7.10
C THR A 115 2.84 4.32 8.43
N VAL A 116 2.69 3.01 8.63
CA VAL A 116 2.19 2.42 9.88
C VAL A 116 3.19 2.55 11.03
N SER A 117 4.49 2.45 10.75
CA SER A 117 5.55 2.47 11.78
C SER A 117 6.51 3.64 11.63
N HIS A 118 6.52 4.29 10.48
CA HIS A 118 7.43 5.38 10.15
C HIS A 118 6.62 6.65 9.85
N GLN A 119 6.39 7.43 10.91
CA GLN A 119 5.51 8.62 10.88
C GLN A 119 5.89 9.67 9.82
N HIS A 120 7.18 9.81 9.51
CA HIS A 120 7.74 10.82 8.60
C HIS A 120 8.04 10.26 7.22
N SER A 121 7.79 8.97 7.00
CA SER A 121 8.11 8.26 5.76
C SER A 121 7.44 8.89 4.54
N TRP A 122 6.16 9.22 4.66
CA TRP A 122 5.40 9.84 3.59
C TRP A 122 5.90 11.26 3.30
N THR A 123 6.14 12.07 4.34
CA THR A 123 6.65 13.43 4.19
C THR A 123 8.02 13.44 3.52
N ALA A 124 8.94 12.57 3.94
CA ALA A 124 10.26 12.46 3.31
C ALA A 124 10.15 12.09 1.82
N ALA A 125 9.25 11.18 1.45
CA ALA A 125 8.99 10.85 0.04
C ALA A 125 8.48 12.08 -0.74
N LEU A 126 7.56 12.87 -0.17
CA LEU A 126 7.05 14.08 -0.81
C LEU A 126 8.15 15.12 -1.05
N TYR A 127 9.06 15.32 -0.10
CA TYR A 127 10.18 16.26 -0.29
C TYR A 127 11.16 15.81 -1.37
N ALA A 128 11.45 14.51 -1.47
CA ALA A 128 12.25 13.97 -2.56
C ALA A 128 11.58 14.18 -3.92
N GLU A 129 10.28 13.94 -4.03
CA GLU A 129 9.50 14.19 -5.26
C GLU A 129 9.37 15.68 -5.59
N ALA A 130 9.27 16.55 -4.57
CA ALA A 130 9.28 18.00 -4.77
C ALA A 130 10.63 18.46 -5.35
N ALA A 131 11.74 17.94 -4.82
CA ALA A 131 13.08 18.18 -5.37
C ALA A 131 13.23 17.61 -6.80
N ALA A 132 12.60 16.46 -7.09
CA ALA A 132 12.60 15.88 -8.43
C ALA A 132 12.01 16.81 -9.49
N ARG A 133 10.96 17.56 -9.15
CA ARG A 133 10.35 18.55 -10.05
C ARG A 133 11.32 19.67 -10.45
N GLN A 134 12.39 19.84 -9.69
CA GLN A 134 13.45 20.82 -9.93
C GLN A 134 14.74 20.15 -10.44
N GLY A 135 14.69 18.85 -10.74
CA GLY A 135 15.83 18.09 -11.26
C GLY A 135 16.83 17.61 -10.21
N GLN A 136 16.50 17.71 -8.91
CA GLN A 136 17.42 17.38 -7.81
C GLN A 136 16.89 16.27 -6.89
N PHE A 137 16.23 15.26 -7.48
CA PHE A 137 15.74 14.11 -6.71
C PHE A 137 16.87 13.44 -5.92
N TRP A 138 18.01 13.19 -6.57
CA TRP A 138 19.08 12.36 -6.02
C TRP A 138 19.86 13.06 -4.91
N GLU A 139 19.97 14.38 -5.00
CA GLU A 139 20.55 15.24 -3.99
C GLU A 139 19.69 15.22 -2.71
N MET A 140 18.37 15.42 -2.84
CA MET A 140 17.46 15.34 -1.70
C MET A 140 17.39 13.91 -1.14
N HIS A 141 17.34 12.89 -2.00
CA HIS A 141 17.38 11.48 -1.61
C HIS A 141 18.62 11.16 -0.76
N ASP A 142 19.80 11.55 -1.23
CA ASP A 142 21.06 11.29 -0.51
C ASP A 142 21.09 12.09 0.79
N TYR A 143 20.55 13.31 0.79
CA TYR A 143 20.53 14.13 1.99
C TYR A 143 19.65 13.53 3.09
N LEU A 144 18.42 13.13 2.73
CA LEU A 144 17.46 12.47 3.63
C LEU A 144 18.05 11.21 4.26
N PHE A 145 18.76 10.38 3.50
CA PHE A 145 19.41 9.20 4.08
C PHE A 145 20.62 9.55 4.95
N ALA A 146 21.45 10.51 4.53
CA ALA A 146 22.63 10.93 5.27
C ALA A 146 22.28 11.51 6.66
N THR A 147 21.14 12.21 6.76
CA THR A 147 20.68 12.86 7.99
C THR A 147 19.57 12.08 8.72
N GLN A 148 19.24 10.85 8.29
CA GLN A 148 18.16 10.03 8.86
C GLN A 148 18.20 9.96 10.39
N THR A 149 19.38 9.78 10.97
CA THR A 149 19.54 9.65 12.43
C THR A 149 19.17 10.93 13.20
N ILE A 150 19.15 12.08 12.53
CA ILE A 150 18.75 13.39 13.05
C ILE A 150 17.23 13.52 12.98
N TRP A 151 16.66 13.50 11.76
CA TRP A 151 15.27 13.85 11.55
C TRP A 151 14.28 12.73 11.91
N ALA A 152 14.68 11.45 11.86
CA ALA A 152 13.75 10.32 12.05
C ALA A 152 13.10 10.26 13.43
N ARG A 153 13.67 10.94 14.43
CA ARG A 153 13.18 10.99 15.81
C ARG A 153 12.53 12.32 16.18
N LEU A 154 12.51 13.29 15.27
CA LEU A 154 11.90 14.58 15.55
C LEU A 154 10.37 14.42 15.70
N PRO A 155 9.71 15.29 16.47
CA PRO A 155 8.25 15.35 16.50
C PRO A 155 7.65 15.78 15.15
N THR A 156 8.31 16.71 14.46
CA THR A 156 7.96 17.28 13.15
C THR A 156 9.22 17.39 12.29
N VAL A 157 9.10 17.39 10.96
CA VAL A 157 10.25 17.33 10.04
C VAL A 157 10.26 18.44 8.99
N GLU A 158 9.19 19.23 8.91
CA GLU A 158 8.97 20.24 7.90
C GLU A 158 10.09 21.29 7.92
N ASP A 159 10.36 21.92 9.07
CA ASP A 159 11.43 22.92 9.21
C ASP A 159 12.82 22.37 8.81
N GLU A 160 13.08 21.10 9.15
CA GLU A 160 14.35 20.43 8.86
C GLU A 160 14.48 20.15 7.36
N PHE A 161 13.42 19.66 6.72
CA PHE A 161 13.41 19.37 5.29
C PHE A 161 13.38 20.63 4.43
N GLU A 162 12.74 21.72 4.90
CA GLU A 162 12.84 23.04 4.28
C GLU A 162 14.28 23.56 4.34
N SER A 163 15.00 23.38 5.46
CA SER A 163 16.43 23.71 5.54
C SER A 163 17.24 22.96 4.48
N TYR A 164 16.98 21.66 4.30
CA TYR A 164 17.67 20.86 3.28
C TYR A 164 17.37 21.38 1.87
N ALA A 165 16.11 21.74 1.60
CA ALA A 165 15.71 22.28 0.31
C ALA A 165 16.41 23.62 0.03
N LEU A 166 16.48 24.52 1.01
CA LEU A 166 17.23 25.77 0.91
C LEU A 166 18.73 25.55 0.66
N GLU A 167 19.35 24.61 1.35
CA GLU A 167 20.77 24.27 1.15
C GLU A 167 21.06 23.67 -0.23
N LEU A 168 20.10 22.93 -0.79
CA LEU A 168 20.17 22.43 -2.16
C LEU A 168 19.86 23.49 -3.22
N ASN A 169 19.48 24.71 -2.81
CA ASN A 169 19.03 25.82 -3.67
C ASN A 169 17.73 25.51 -4.42
N LEU A 170 16.82 24.78 -3.77
CA LEU A 170 15.47 24.53 -4.28
C LEU A 170 14.54 25.72 -3.99
N ASP A 171 13.59 25.92 -4.89
CA ASP A 171 12.45 26.81 -4.68
C ASP A 171 11.49 26.18 -3.65
N VAL A 172 11.20 26.92 -2.57
CA VAL A 172 10.38 26.53 -1.41
C VAL A 172 9.22 27.48 -1.17
#